data_AF-A0AA97DTZ1-F1
#
_entry.id   AF-A0AA97DTZ1-F1
#
_cell.length_a   1.000
_cell.length_b   1.000
_cell.length_c   1.000
_cell.angle_alpha   90.00
_cell.angle_beta   90.00
_cell.angle_gamma   90.00
#
_symmetry.space_group_name_H-M   'P 1'
#
loop_
_entity.id
_entity.type
_entity.pdbx_description
1 polymer ?
#
loop_
_entity_poly.entity_id
_entity_poly.type
_entity_poly.pdbx_seq_one_letter_code
_entity_poly.pdbx_strand_id
1 'polypeptide(L)'
;MMYLTRIDLRPQVRAIQRAMGDCQQMRRLVSGLFQSGRKESEILYRLRADRGMTAQYLYSTTPVDQSALTAGMAFAGERDLTDWLKELGQIWRGDLLTAPTKKWRRRDIKTAADGSCVKKQGGWNGPCTRRRNTDLICCRQTRRKAST
;
A
#
# COMPACT_ATOMS: atom_id res chain seq x y z
N MET A 1 -19.51 -9.42 -5.95
CA MET A 1 -19.85 -7.99 -5.80
C MET A 1 -18.57 -7.26 -5.42
N MET A 2 -18.43 -5.99 -5.78
CA MET A 2 -17.21 -5.20 -5.55
C MET A 2 -17.60 -3.91 -4.85
N TYR A 3 -17.11 -3.70 -3.65
CA TYR A 3 -17.45 -2.54 -2.82
C TYR A 3 -16.32 -1.52 -2.81
N LEU A 4 -16.70 -0.24 -2.86
CA LEU A 4 -15.81 0.88 -2.59
C LEU A 4 -16.28 1.59 -1.33
N THR A 5 -15.45 1.53 -0.31
CA THR A 5 -15.71 2.09 1.02
C THR A 5 -14.76 3.26 1.27
N ARG A 6 -15.30 4.35 1.79
CA ARG A 6 -14.51 5.50 2.24
C ARG A 6 -14.56 5.59 3.76
N ILE A 7 -13.38 5.69 4.36
CA ILE A 7 -13.19 5.87 5.80
C ILE A 7 -12.38 7.15 5.99
N ASP A 8 -12.91 8.10 6.74
CA ASP A 8 -12.18 9.30 7.12
C ASP A 8 -11.30 9.00 8.34
N LEU A 9 -10.05 9.43 8.27
CA LEU A 9 -9.01 9.20 9.26
C LEU A 9 -8.73 10.50 10.01
N ARG A 10 -8.70 10.43 11.35
CA ARG A 10 -8.34 11.54 12.22
C ARG A 10 -6.85 11.48 12.58
N PRO A 11 -5.98 12.27 11.94
CA PRO A 11 -4.53 12.21 12.16
C PRO A 11 -4.10 12.63 13.58
N GLN A 12 -4.97 13.31 14.33
CA GLN A 12 -4.73 13.71 15.72
C GLN A 12 -4.65 12.50 16.66
N VAL A 13 -5.23 11.36 16.27
CA VAL A 13 -5.16 10.12 17.04
C VAL A 13 -3.82 9.45 16.76
N ARG A 14 -2.97 9.32 17.80
CA ARG A 14 -1.61 8.76 17.68
C ARG A 14 -1.57 7.38 17.03
N ALA A 15 -2.58 6.53 17.28
CA ALA A 15 -2.66 5.20 16.68
C ALA A 15 -2.77 5.28 15.14
N ILE A 16 -3.64 6.15 14.63
CA ILE A 16 -3.82 6.41 13.21
C ILE A 16 -2.58 7.06 12.62
N GLN A 17 -2.00 8.04 13.30
CA GLN A 17 -0.76 8.69 12.87
C GLN A 17 0.39 7.69 12.70
N ARG A 18 0.55 6.76 13.66
CA ARG A 18 1.54 5.68 13.58
C ARG A 18 1.24 4.72 12.43
N ALA A 19 -0.02 4.34 12.26
CA ALA A 19 -0.41 3.47 11.16
C ALA A 19 -0.13 4.12 9.81
N MET A 20 -0.39 5.42 9.64
CA MET A 20 -0.08 6.14 8.40
C MET A 20 1.42 6.23 8.12
N GLY A 21 2.26 6.27 9.17
CA GLY A 21 3.71 6.28 9.04
C GLY A 21 4.35 4.91 8.77
N ASP A 22 3.63 3.81 9.00
CA ASP A 22 4.14 2.45 8.83
C ASP A 22 3.18 1.58 8.00
N CYS A 23 3.63 1.19 6.81
CA CYS A 23 2.88 0.34 5.89
C CYS A 23 2.42 -1.00 6.48
N GLN A 24 3.18 -1.60 7.42
CA GLN A 24 2.79 -2.86 8.05
C GLN A 24 1.67 -2.65 9.06
N GLN A 25 1.76 -1.57 9.84
CA GLN A 25 0.71 -1.20 10.80
C GLN A 25 -0.58 -0.84 10.06
N MET A 26 -0.51 -0.03 9.01
CA MET A 26 -1.67 0.27 8.16
C MET A 26 -2.28 -1.00 7.59
N ARG A 27 -1.45 -1.91 7.09
CA ARG A 27 -1.92 -3.19 6.52
C ARG A 27 -2.65 -4.04 7.56
N ARG A 28 -2.13 -4.14 8.79
CA ARG A 28 -2.79 -4.88 9.88
C ARG A 28 -4.12 -4.26 10.22
N LEU A 29 -4.17 -2.93 10.31
CA LEU A 29 -5.38 -2.19 10.59
C LEU A 29 -6.45 -2.48 9.52
N VAL A 30 -6.12 -2.28 8.24
CA VAL A 30 -7.03 -2.57 7.13
C VAL A 30 -7.49 -4.02 7.13
N SER A 31 -6.61 -4.97 7.42
CA SER A 31 -6.99 -6.39 7.46
C SER A 31 -7.92 -6.71 8.64
N GLY A 32 -7.81 -5.97 9.74
CA GLY A 32 -8.70 -6.11 10.90
C GLY A 32 -10.11 -5.59 10.66
N LEU A 33 -10.34 -4.81 9.60
CA LEU A 33 -11.67 -4.32 9.22
C LEU A 33 -12.54 -5.39 8.52
N PHE A 34 -11.96 -6.55 8.24
CA PHE A 34 -12.63 -7.66 7.56
C PHE A 34 -12.52 -8.92 8.42
N GLN A 35 -13.58 -9.71 8.43
CA GLN A 35 -13.61 -11.00 9.14
C GLN A 35 -12.87 -12.12 8.37
N SER A 36 -12.62 -11.91 7.08
CA SER A 36 -11.94 -12.85 6.18
C SER A 36 -10.48 -12.49 5.92
N GLY A 37 -9.69 -13.45 5.43
CA GLY A 37 -8.29 -13.22 5.11
C GLY A 37 -8.12 -12.31 3.88
N ARG A 38 -7.12 -11.42 3.88
CA ARG A 38 -6.88 -10.44 2.78
C ARG A 38 -6.91 -11.01 1.35
N LYS A 39 -6.44 -12.25 1.15
CA LYS A 39 -6.42 -12.88 -0.17
C LYS A 39 -7.82 -13.24 -0.67
N GLU A 40 -8.73 -13.55 0.25
CA GLU A 40 -10.10 -13.98 -0.04
C GLU A 40 -10.98 -12.76 -0.35
N SER A 41 -10.76 -11.64 0.36
CA SER A 41 -11.51 -10.39 0.18
C SER A 41 -10.89 -9.41 -0.82
N GLU A 42 -9.82 -9.82 -1.52
CA GLU A 42 -9.09 -9.05 -2.55
C GLU A 42 -8.83 -7.57 -2.20
N ILE A 43 -8.43 -7.32 -0.95
CA ILE A 43 -8.40 -5.95 -0.41
C ILE A 43 -7.31 -5.10 -1.05
N LEU A 44 -7.74 -4.05 -1.74
CA LEU A 44 -6.94 -2.91 -2.19
C LEU A 44 -7.31 -1.69 -1.38
N TYR A 45 -6.33 -0.86 -1.03
CA TYR A 45 -6.63 0.39 -0.34
C TYR A 45 -5.67 1.48 -0.81
N ARG A 46 -6.13 2.72 -0.67
CA ARG A 46 -5.35 3.92 -0.94
C ARG A 46 -5.61 4.96 0.13
N LEU A 47 -4.53 5.53 0.64
CA LEU A 47 -4.59 6.72 1.49
C LEU A 47 -4.53 7.95 0.60
N ARG A 48 -5.44 8.91 0.85
CA ARG A 48 -5.38 10.24 0.26
C ARG A 48 -5.41 11.26 1.38
N ALA A 49 -4.46 12.18 1.37
CA ALA A 49 -4.49 13.38 2.17
C ALA A 49 -4.78 14.55 1.22
N ASP A 50 -5.91 15.22 1.40
CA ASP A 50 -6.31 16.38 0.60
C ASP A 50 -6.94 17.44 1.48
N ARG A 51 -6.53 18.71 1.30
CA ARG A 51 -7.05 19.89 2.03
C ARG A 51 -7.19 19.72 3.55
N GLY A 52 -6.23 19.03 4.19
CA GLY A 52 -6.25 18.78 5.64
C GLY A 52 -7.13 17.62 6.09
N MET A 53 -7.86 16.98 5.17
CA MET A 53 -8.59 15.74 5.41
C MET A 53 -7.75 14.55 4.97
N THR A 54 -7.70 13.51 5.81
CA THR A 54 -7.09 12.24 5.42
C THR A 54 -8.19 11.21 5.29
N ALA A 55 -8.32 10.61 4.10
CA ALA A 55 -9.31 9.59 3.81
C ALA A 55 -8.62 8.33 3.30
N GLN A 56 -9.14 7.19 3.71
CA GLN A 56 -8.79 5.89 3.19
C GLN A 56 -9.91 5.41 2.29
N TYR A 57 -9.55 5.07 1.06
CA TYR A 57 -10.42 4.39 0.12
C TYR A 57 -10.07 2.91 0.14
N LEU A 58 -11.06 2.06 0.38
CA LEU A 58 -10.93 0.62 0.40
C LEU A 58 -11.77 0.05 -0.74
N TYR A 59 -11.17 -0.89 -1.47
CA TYR A 59 -11.82 -1.67 -2.50
C TYR A 59 -11.71 -3.13 -2.12
N SER A 60 -12.84 -3.81 -2.02
CA SER A 60 -12.93 -5.19 -1.54
C SER A 60 -14.13 -5.92 -2.13
N THR A 61 -14.07 -7.24 -2.16
CA THR A 61 -15.21 -8.08 -2.60
C THR A 61 -16.29 -8.25 -1.53
N THR A 62 -15.96 -7.94 -0.28
CA THR A 62 -16.84 -7.98 0.89
C THR A 62 -17.02 -6.58 1.47
N PRO A 63 -18.19 -6.28 2.08
CA PRO A 63 -18.39 -5.02 2.78
C PRO A 63 -17.47 -4.92 4.01
N VAL A 64 -17.22 -3.69 4.45
CA VAL A 64 -16.41 -3.43 5.65
C VAL A 64 -17.23 -3.70 6.91
N ASP A 65 -16.62 -4.36 7.90
CA ASP A 65 -17.24 -4.52 9.22
C ASP A 65 -17.11 -3.20 10.01
N GLN A 66 -18.22 -2.49 10.15
CA GLN A 66 -18.26 -1.21 10.87
C GLN A 66 -17.97 -1.38 12.37
N SER A 67 -18.23 -2.56 12.94
CA SER A 67 -17.94 -2.83 14.36
C SER A 67 -16.44 -2.94 14.64
N ALA A 68 -15.64 -3.24 13.61
CA ALA A 68 -14.18 -3.35 13.68
C ALA A 68 -13.47 -1.98 13.55
N LEU A 69 -14.20 -0.88 13.34
CA LEU A 69 -13.63 0.45 13.22
C LEU A 69 -12.99 0.88 14.54
N THR A 70 -11.70 1.18 14.49
CA THR A 70 -10.94 1.63 15.66
C THR A 70 -11.11 3.14 15.88
N ALA A 71 -10.88 3.60 17.11
CA ALA A 71 -10.86 5.02 17.46
C ALA A 71 -10.00 5.85 16.49
N GLY A 72 -10.59 6.92 15.94
CA GLY A 72 -9.97 7.76 14.92
C GLY A 72 -10.31 7.42 13.48
N MET A 73 -11.09 6.36 13.25
CA MET A 73 -11.74 6.06 11.97
C MET A 73 -13.21 6.44 12.00
N ALA A 74 -13.67 7.12 10.96
CA ALA A 74 -15.08 7.44 10.77
C ALA A 74 -15.53 6.86 9.43
N PHE A 75 -16.57 6.04 9.45
CA PHE A 75 -17.18 5.54 8.23
C PHE A 75 -17.87 6.69 7.50
N ALA A 76 -17.45 6.97 6.26
CA ALA A 76 -18.02 8.06 5.46
C ALA A 76 -19.06 7.54 4.46
N GLY A 77 -18.90 6.30 3.98
CA GLY A 77 -19.87 5.67 3.08
C GLY A 77 -19.30 4.45 2.36
N GLU A 78 -20.20 3.66 1.79
CA GLU A 78 -19.89 2.46 1.02
C GLU A 78 -20.79 2.41 -0.22
N ARG A 79 -20.25 1.93 -1.34
CA ARG A 79 -20.98 1.81 -2.60
C ARG A 79 -20.62 0.51 -3.30
N ASP A 80 -21.62 -0.22 -3.80
CA ASP A 80 -21.42 -1.33 -4.72
C ASP A 80 -21.09 -0.80 -6.12
N LEU A 81 -19.99 -1.31 -6.69
CA LEU A 81 -19.47 -0.98 -8.00
C LEU A 81 -19.83 -2.02 -9.06
N THR A 82 -20.56 -3.07 -8.71
CA THR A 82 -20.87 -4.19 -9.62
C THR A 82 -21.53 -3.73 -10.92
N ASP A 83 -22.38 -2.70 -10.87
CA ASP A 83 -23.02 -2.18 -12.07
C ASP A 83 -22.09 -1.29 -12.91
N TRP A 84 -21.25 -0.47 -12.28
CA TRP A 84 -20.25 0.33 -12.98
C TRP A 84 -19.18 -0.51 -13.67
N LEU A 85 -18.82 -1.67 -13.11
CA LEU A 85 -17.83 -2.56 -13.71
C LEU A 85 -18.34 -3.29 -14.97
N LYS A 86 -19.66 -3.33 -15.21
CA LYS A 86 -20.24 -3.93 -16.43
C LYS A 86 -20.11 -3.02 -17.66
N GLU A 87 -19.89 -1.73 -17.46
CA GLU A 87 -19.78 -0.74 -18.54
C GLU A 87 -18.36 -0.73 -19.13
N LEU A 88 -18.11 -1.66 -20.06
CA LEU A 88 -16.86 -1.72 -20.84
C LEU A 88 -16.88 -0.72 -22.01
N GLY A 89 -15.69 -0.27 -22.44
CA GLY A 89 -15.52 0.58 -23.64
C GLY A 89 -15.62 2.09 -23.41
N GLN A 90 -15.84 2.53 -22.17
CA GLN A 90 -15.88 3.94 -21.80
C GLN A 90 -14.50 4.49 -21.42
N ILE A 91 -14.31 5.80 -21.60
CA ILE A 91 -13.09 6.51 -21.18
C ILE A 91 -13.26 6.97 -19.73
N TRP A 92 -12.43 6.45 -18.84
CA TRP A 92 -12.44 6.78 -17.43
C TRP A 92 -11.17 7.50 -16.99
N ARG A 93 -11.29 8.41 -16.02
CA ARG A 93 -10.12 8.95 -15.32
C ARG A 93 -9.67 7.96 -14.27
N GLY A 94 -8.50 7.37 -14.46
CA GLY A 94 -7.88 6.46 -13.50
C GLY A 94 -6.90 7.18 -12.58
N ASP A 95 -6.92 6.83 -11.30
CA ASP A 95 -5.91 7.27 -10.33
C ASP A 95 -5.24 6.02 -9.73
N LEU A 96 -4.04 5.69 -10.22
CA LEU A 96 -3.32 4.46 -9.85
C LEU A 96 -2.06 4.77 -9.04
N LEU A 97 -2.03 4.28 -7.80
CA LEU A 97 -0.80 4.24 -7.03
C LEU A 97 -0.13 2.88 -7.24
N THR A 98 1.02 2.87 -7.91
CA THR A 98 1.76 1.65 -8.21
C THR A 98 3.26 1.86 -8.05
N ALA A 99 3.97 0.75 -7.82
CA ALA A 99 5.43 0.72 -7.83
C ALA A 99 5.88 0.03 -9.13
N PRO A 100 6.11 0.80 -10.22
CA PRO A 100 6.53 0.21 -11.49
C PRO A 100 7.91 -0.42 -11.33
N THR A 101 7.94 -1.75 -11.30
CA THR A 101 9.16 -2.53 -11.05
C THR A 101 9.30 -3.65 -12.07
N LYS A 102 10.54 -4.01 -12.39
CA LYS A 102 10.87 -5.14 -13.25
C LYS A 102 11.75 -6.11 -12.46
N LYS A 103 11.32 -7.37 -12.35
CA LYS A 103 12.12 -8.42 -11.72
C LYS A 103 13.33 -8.75 -12.62
N TRP A 104 14.54 -8.47 -12.14
CA TRP A 104 15.76 -8.83 -12.85
C TRP A 104 16.29 -10.18 -12.37
N ARG A 105 17.01 -10.91 -13.22
CA ARG A 105 17.64 -12.17 -12.80
C ARG A 105 18.80 -11.82 -11.84
N ARG A 106 18.97 -12.63 -10.77
CA ARG A 106 19.98 -12.38 -9.73
C ARG A 106 21.42 -12.23 -10.26
N ARG A 107 21.76 -12.84 -11.39
CA ARG A 107 23.08 -12.73 -12.02
C ARG A 107 23.41 -11.33 -12.57
N ASP A 108 22.38 -10.50 -12.76
CA ASP A 108 22.50 -9.16 -13.35
C ASP A 108 22.61 -8.05 -12.28
N ILE A 109 22.50 -8.41 -11.00
CA ILE A 109 22.54 -7.49 -9.86
C ILE A 109 23.89 -7.65 -9.16
N LYS A 110 24.80 -6.68 -9.36
CA LYS A 110 26.01 -6.58 -8.54
C LYS A 110 25.75 -5.61 -7.40
N THR A 111 25.86 -6.11 -6.17
CA THR A 111 25.86 -5.28 -4.97
C THR A 111 27.26 -4.73 -4.79
N ALA A 112 27.42 -3.41 -4.84
CA ALA A 112 28.67 -2.77 -4.46
C ALA A 112 28.88 -2.87 -2.93
N ALA A 113 30.13 -2.71 -2.48
CA ALA A 113 30.51 -2.86 -1.06
C ALA A 113 29.78 -1.89 -0.12
N ASP A 114 29.20 -0.81 -0.65
CA ASP A 114 28.40 0.20 0.04
C ASP A 114 26.89 -0.12 0.12
N GLY A 115 26.48 -1.29 -0.39
CA GLY A 115 25.08 -1.71 -0.43
C GLY A 115 24.23 -1.09 -1.54
N SER A 116 24.85 -0.38 -2.50
CA SER A 116 24.17 0.08 -3.71
C SER A 116 24.12 -1.01 -4.79
N CYS A 117 23.01 -1.09 -5.52
CA CYS A 117 22.89 -1.99 -6.68
C CYS A 117 23.35 -1.25 -7.93
N VAL A 118 24.36 -1.76 -8.62
CA VAL A 118 24.87 -1.19 -9.87
C VAL A 118 24.65 -2.17 -11.02
N LYS A 119 24.11 -1.67 -12.13
CA LYS A 119 23.96 -2.43 -13.39
C LYS A 119 25.34 -2.66 -13.99
N LYS A 120 25.69 -3.90 -14.35
CA LYS A 120 26.80 -4.16 -15.30
C LYS A 120 26.21 -4.48 -16.66
N GLN A 121 26.18 -3.51 -17.57
CA GLN A 121 26.30 -3.75 -19.01
C GLN A 121 26.60 -2.42 -19.72
N GLY A 122 27.49 -2.50 -20.72
CA GLY A 122 28.28 -1.40 -21.28
C GLY A 122 27.51 -0.13 -21.66
N GLY A 123 28.19 1.00 -21.44
CA GLY A 123 27.82 2.30 -21.99
C GLY A 123 27.34 3.35 -20.99
N TRP A 124 27.13 3.03 -19.71
CA TRP A 124 26.72 4.03 -18.71
C TRP A 124 27.38 3.80 -17.35
N ASN A 125 28.35 4.65 -17.00
CA ASN A 125 28.95 4.76 -15.67
C ASN A 125 28.33 5.96 -14.95
N GLY A 126 27.06 5.85 -14.57
CA GLY A 126 26.39 6.82 -13.68
C GLY A 126 26.09 6.17 -12.35
N PRO A 127 26.32 6.83 -11.19
CA PRO A 127 25.85 6.32 -9.92
C PRO A 127 24.34 6.15 -10.01
N CYS A 128 23.83 4.96 -9.66
CA CYS A 128 22.42 4.81 -9.34
C CYS A 128 22.17 5.63 -8.07
N THR A 129 21.85 6.91 -8.23
CA THR A 129 21.47 7.75 -7.11
C THR A 129 20.25 7.13 -6.48
N ARG A 130 20.48 6.45 -5.35
CA ARG A 130 19.52 6.29 -4.27
C ARG A 130 19.02 7.71 -3.98
N ARG A 131 17.89 8.11 -4.57
CA ARG A 131 17.23 9.36 -4.17
C ARG A 131 16.94 9.18 -2.69
N ARG A 132 17.73 9.86 -1.87
CA ARG A 132 17.45 10.07 -0.45
C ARG A 132 16.11 10.80 -0.41
N ASN A 133 15.23 10.33 0.46
CA ASN A 133 13.80 10.59 0.56
C ASN A 133 12.89 9.80 -0.38
N THR A 134 11.96 9.09 0.27
CA THR A 134 10.85 8.27 -0.23
C THR A 134 11.22 6.84 -0.65
N ASP A 135 10.88 5.93 0.27
CA ASP A 135 10.43 4.56 0.04
C ASP A 135 11.45 3.46 -0.24
N LEU A 136 12.15 3.08 0.83
CA LEU A 136 12.52 1.68 1.04
C LEU A 136 11.47 1.02 1.95
N ILE A 137 10.38 0.49 1.37
CA ILE A 137 9.73 -0.68 1.98
C ILE A 137 10.60 -1.89 1.64
N CYS A 138 11.74 -1.98 2.31
CA CYS A 138 12.49 -3.22 2.41
C CYS A 138 12.02 -3.91 3.70
N CYS A 139 10.88 -4.61 3.63
CA CYS A 139 10.55 -5.63 4.64
C CYS A 139 11.50 -6.81 4.47
N ARG A 140 12.78 -6.62 4.77
CA ARG A 140 13.73 -7.70 4.98
C ARG A 140 13.86 -7.89 6.48
N GLN A 141 12.98 -8.71 7.06
CA GLN A 141 13.23 -9.32 8.37
C GLN A 141 14.48 -10.20 8.24
N THR A 142 15.65 -9.62 8.45
CA THR A 142 16.81 -10.42 8.84
C THR A 142 16.61 -10.78 10.31
N ARG A 143 16.03 -11.96 10.58
CA ARG A 143 16.30 -12.68 11.83
C ARG A 143 17.82 -12.84 11.90
N ARG A 144 18.49 -12.06 12.74
CA ARG A 144 19.83 -12.44 13.22
C ARG A 144 19.60 -13.71 14.05
N LYS A 145 20.09 -14.86 13.56
CA LYS A 145 20.32 -16.00 14.44
C LYS A 145 21.38 -15.54 15.43
N ALA A 146 21.04 -15.49 16.72
CA ALA A 146 22.03 -15.44 17.78
C ALA A 146 22.81 -16.76 17.69
N SER A 147 24.09 -16.66 17.39
CA SER A 147 25.07 -17.72 17.60
C SER A 147 25.41 -17.76 19.08
N THR A 148 25.08 -18.87 19.74
CA THR A 148 25.79 -19.33 20.94
C THR A 148 26.82 -20.34 20.50
#